data_AF-A0A094MLA9-F1
#
_entry.id   AF-A0A094MLA9-F1
#
_cell.length_a   1.000
_cell.length_b   1.000
_cell.length_c   1.000
_cell.angle_alpha   90.00
_cell.angle_beta   90.00
_cell.angle_gamma   90.00
#
_symmetry.space_group_name_H-M   'P 1'
#
loop_
_entity.id
_entity.type
_entity.pdbx_description
1 polymer ?
#
loop_
_entity_poly.entity_id
_entity_poly.type
_entity_poly.pdbx_seq_one_letter_code
_entity_poly.pdbx_strand_id
1 'polypeptide(L)'
;MLSSLLKQPNIASLTGFVLHIIFGLLGFLTFFEKLPSSLEWIFNLFSPFAFIAGISKIIKLEKYEPGFTPELYPFFNIYIVLTLDSVFYLLLAIYFDKVLPGKYGVPYPPTFFLRPSYWFKPRSSGYMGVQAGGESNHDPVLSNNTEPMPPGFDGKEAIRLNNIKKIYKKKDKRTEALRGLSLNIYEGQITALLGHSGCGKTA
;
A
#
# COMPACT_ATOMS: atom_id res chain seq x y z
N MET A 1 -4.96 -4.27 9.23
CA MET A 1 -3.92 -5.32 9.08
C MET A 1 -4.48 -6.65 8.56
N LEU A 2 -5.43 -7.31 9.26
CA LEU A 2 -5.98 -8.61 8.83
C LEU A 2 -6.62 -8.60 7.43
N SER A 3 -7.18 -7.47 6.99
CA SER A 3 -7.72 -7.32 5.62
C SER A 3 -6.68 -7.48 4.50
N SER A 4 -5.39 -7.29 4.79
CA SER A 4 -4.31 -7.53 3.81
C SER A 4 -3.93 -9.01 3.73
N LEU A 5 -4.12 -9.78 4.82
CA LEU A 5 -3.78 -11.20 4.90
C LEU A 5 -4.79 -12.12 4.20
N LEU A 6 -6.06 -11.73 4.16
CA LEU A 6 -7.16 -12.59 3.72
C LEU A 6 -7.71 -12.08 2.40
N LYS A 7 -7.60 -12.90 1.35
CA LYS A 7 -8.09 -12.61 -0.01
C LYS A 7 -9.59 -12.35 -0.10
N GLN A 8 -10.36 -12.74 0.93
CA GLN A 8 -11.80 -12.50 1.04
C GLN A 8 -12.09 -11.47 2.13
N PRO A 9 -12.63 -10.29 1.78
CA PRO A 9 -12.81 -9.18 2.73
C PRO A 9 -13.79 -9.50 3.86
N ASN A 10 -14.84 -10.28 3.58
CA ASN A 10 -15.86 -10.63 4.58
C ASN A 10 -15.30 -11.54 5.68
N ILE A 11 -14.48 -12.54 5.31
CA ILE A 11 -13.82 -13.43 6.26
C ILE A 11 -12.76 -12.65 7.04
N ALA A 12 -12.01 -11.76 6.39
CA ALA A 12 -11.01 -10.92 7.04
C ALA A 12 -11.60 -10.03 8.14
N SER A 13 -12.74 -9.41 7.83
CA SER A 13 -13.46 -8.55 8.77
C SER A 13 -14.00 -9.36 9.95
N LEU A 14 -14.62 -10.51 9.69
CA LEU A 14 -15.18 -11.37 10.74
C LEU A 14 -14.08 -11.91 11.66
N THR A 15 -12.99 -12.45 11.11
CA THR A 15 -11.86 -12.96 11.88
C THR A 15 -11.21 -11.86 12.70
N GLY A 16 -11.04 -10.67 12.13
CA GLY A 16 -10.49 -9.52 12.86
C GLY A 16 -11.37 -9.08 14.04
N PHE A 17 -12.68 -9.09 13.84
CA PHE A 17 -13.66 -8.74 14.88
C PHE A 17 -13.69 -9.77 16.02
N VAL A 18 -13.75 -11.06 15.69
CA VAL A 18 -13.71 -12.15 16.70
C VAL A 18 -12.42 -12.07 17.52
N LEU A 19 -11.28 -11.84 16.87
CA LEU A 19 -9.99 -11.71 17.53
C LEU A 19 -9.98 -10.50 18.50
N HIS A 20 -10.55 -9.36 18.11
CA HIS A 20 -10.69 -8.19 18.98
C HIS A 20 -11.54 -8.48 20.22
N ILE A 21 -12.66 -9.20 20.06
CA ILE A 21 -13.50 -9.59 21.18
C ILE A 21 -12.75 -10.50 22.15
N ILE A 22 -12.03 -11.52 21.64
CA ILE A 22 -11.29 -12.46 22.48
C ILE A 22 -10.21 -11.73 23.30
N PHE A 23 -9.39 -10.89 22.65
CA PHE A 23 -8.36 -10.12 23.35
C PHE A 23 -8.95 -9.07 24.30
N GLY A 24 -10.12 -8.50 23.96
CA GLY A 24 -10.84 -7.60 24.85
C GLY A 24 -11.36 -8.29 26.11
N LEU A 25 -11.98 -9.47 25.96
CA LEU A 25 -12.43 -10.30 27.08
C LEU A 25 -11.25 -10.77 27.95
N LEU A 26 -10.12 -11.09 27.33
CA LEU A 26 -8.89 -11.42 28.04
C LEU A 26 -8.35 -10.22 28.84
N GLY A 27 -8.47 -9.02 28.29
CA GLY A 27 -8.15 -7.76 28.99
C GLY A 27 -9.04 -7.55 30.21
N PHE A 28 -10.33 -7.88 30.12
CA PHE A 28 -11.25 -7.78 31.25
C PHE A 28 -10.88 -8.70 32.43
N LEU A 29 -10.21 -9.83 32.18
CA LEU A 29 -9.73 -10.72 33.25
C LEU A 29 -8.66 -10.07 34.14
N THR A 30 -7.95 -9.02 33.67
CA THR A 30 -7.00 -8.25 34.49
C THR A 30 -7.69 -7.51 35.63
N PHE A 31 -8.96 -7.12 35.45
CA PHE A 31 -9.76 -6.50 36.50
C PHE A 31 -9.90 -7.42 37.73
N PHE A 32 -10.07 -8.73 37.48
CA PHE A 32 -10.20 -9.75 38.52
C PHE A 32 -8.86 -10.28 39.07
N GLU A 33 -7.71 -9.70 38.69
CA GLU A 33 -6.36 -10.12 39.14
C GLU A 33 -6.04 -11.60 38.86
N LYS A 34 -6.72 -12.21 37.89
CA LYS A 34 -6.50 -13.62 37.51
C LYS A 34 -5.28 -13.83 36.61
N LEU A 35 -4.55 -12.76 36.26
CA LEU A 35 -3.46 -12.77 35.28
C LEU A 35 -2.11 -12.49 35.96
N PRO A 36 -1.10 -13.35 35.76
CA PRO A 36 0.24 -13.09 36.26
C PRO A 36 0.91 -11.95 35.47
N SER A 37 1.75 -11.16 36.14
CA SER A 37 2.34 -9.93 35.59
C SER A 37 3.15 -10.14 34.30
N SER A 38 3.72 -11.33 34.08
CA SER A 38 4.42 -11.68 32.84
C SER A 38 3.49 -11.81 31.63
N LEU A 39 2.27 -12.33 31.84
CA LEU A 39 1.27 -12.46 30.78
C LEU A 39 0.69 -11.09 30.40
N GLU A 40 0.57 -10.17 31.36
CA GLU A 40 0.15 -8.80 31.09
C GLU A 40 1.06 -8.13 30.07
N TRP A 41 2.39 -8.25 30.22
CA TRP A 41 3.36 -7.65 29.29
C TRP A 41 3.26 -8.21 27.87
N ILE A 42 3.04 -9.51 27.73
CA ILE A 42 2.92 -10.18 26.42
C ILE A 42 1.61 -9.75 25.74
N PHE A 43 0.50 -9.73 26.49
CA PHE A 43 -0.79 -9.34 25.94
C PHE A 43 -0.94 -7.84 25.75
N ASN A 44 -0.12 -7.02 26.40
CA ASN A 44 -0.04 -5.58 26.17
C ASN A 44 0.36 -5.22 24.73
N LEU A 45 0.91 -6.17 23.97
CA LEU A 45 1.18 -6.00 22.53
C LEU A 45 -0.12 -5.95 21.70
N PHE A 46 -1.24 -6.45 22.25
CA PHE A 46 -2.55 -6.39 21.63
C PHE A 46 -3.30 -5.14 22.13
N SER A 47 -3.49 -4.17 21.23
CA SER A 47 -4.11 -2.88 21.55
C SER A 47 -5.45 -2.96 22.31
N PRO A 48 -6.39 -3.88 21.97
CA PRO A 48 -7.64 -4.03 22.75
C PRO A 48 -7.41 -4.48 24.20
N PHE A 49 -6.41 -5.33 24.43
CA PHE A 49 -6.04 -5.77 25.78
C PHE A 49 -5.36 -4.62 26.54
N ALA A 50 -4.38 -3.96 25.93
CA ALA A 50 -3.64 -2.84 26.53
C ALA A 50 -4.55 -1.72 27.01
N PHE A 51 -5.55 -1.37 26.20
CA PHE A 51 -6.54 -0.35 26.54
C PHE A 51 -7.39 -0.75 27.76
N ILE A 52 -7.94 -1.97 27.77
CA ILE A 52 -8.81 -2.44 28.87
C ILE A 52 -8.01 -2.66 30.16
N ALA A 53 -6.78 -3.18 30.06
CA ALA A 53 -5.88 -3.31 31.20
C ALA A 53 -5.48 -1.93 31.77
N GLY A 54 -5.22 -0.95 30.89
CA GLY A 54 -4.96 0.44 31.26
C GLY A 54 -6.12 1.08 32.01
N ILE A 55 -7.35 0.96 31.51
CA ILE A 55 -8.57 1.43 32.20
C ILE A 55 -8.74 0.73 33.55
N SER A 56 -8.52 -0.59 33.61
CA SER A 56 -8.64 -1.34 34.87
C SER A 56 -7.65 -0.84 35.93
N LYS A 57 -6.43 -0.43 35.53
CA LYS A 57 -5.45 0.18 36.42
C LYS A 57 -5.89 1.57 36.89
N ILE A 58 -6.47 2.39 36.01
CA ILE A 58 -7.01 3.72 36.36
C ILE A 58 -8.15 3.60 37.39
N ILE A 59 -9.11 2.71 37.15
CA ILE A 59 -10.26 2.49 38.06
C ILE A 59 -9.80 1.99 39.44
N LYS A 60 -8.78 1.14 39.48
CA LYS A 60 -8.20 0.68 40.76
C LYS A 60 -7.53 1.83 41.51
N LEU A 61 -6.73 2.64 40.83
CA LEU A 61 -6.09 3.80 41.46
C LEU A 61 -7.13 4.78 42.03
N GLU A 62 -8.19 5.07 41.28
CA GLU A 62 -9.30 5.92 41.73
C GLU A 62 -10.03 5.34 42.96
N LYS A 63 -10.19 4.01 43.04
CA LYS A 63 -10.91 3.34 44.12
C LYS A 63 -10.10 3.22 45.42
N TYR A 64 -8.77 3.12 45.34
CA TYR A 64 -7.91 2.87 46.51
C TYR A 64 -7.19 4.13 47.04
N GLU A 65 -7.02 5.19 46.24
CA GLU A 65 -6.46 6.48 46.67
C GLU A 65 -7.35 7.67 46.28
N PRO A 66 -8.35 8.04 47.12
CA PRO A 66 -9.19 9.21 46.88
C PRO A 66 -8.47 10.56 47.15
N GLY A 67 -7.16 10.55 47.38
CA GLY A 67 -6.33 11.69 47.76
C GLY A 67 -5.32 12.04 46.66
N PHE A 68 -5.55 13.18 46.01
CA PHE A 68 -4.88 13.68 44.82
C PHE A 68 -3.38 13.98 45.05
N THR A 69 -2.49 13.13 44.56
CA THR A 69 -1.38 13.61 43.73
C THR A 69 -1.49 12.89 42.39
N PRO A 70 -1.76 13.58 41.27
CA PRO A 70 -1.73 12.98 39.96
C PRO A 70 -0.25 12.76 39.65
N GLU A 71 0.32 11.68 40.17
CA GLU A 71 1.49 11.12 39.53
C GLU A 71 1.05 10.84 38.11
N LEU A 72 1.44 11.72 37.18
CA LEU A 72 1.11 11.65 35.77
C LEU A 72 1.68 10.37 35.12
N TYR A 73 2.50 9.64 35.88
CA TYR A 73 3.28 8.48 35.52
C TYR A 73 2.45 7.27 35.02
N PRO A 74 1.34 6.83 35.66
CA PRO A 74 0.53 5.71 35.18
C PRO A 74 -0.19 6.05 33.87
N PHE A 75 -0.69 7.28 33.75
CA PHE A 75 -1.35 7.75 32.53
C PHE A 75 -0.37 7.84 31.36
N PHE A 76 0.80 8.45 31.58
CA PHE A 76 1.84 8.54 30.56
C PHE A 76 2.31 7.16 30.11
N ASN A 77 2.46 6.19 31.01
CA ASN A 77 2.83 4.83 30.64
C ASN A 77 1.79 4.19 29.72
N ILE A 78 0.49 4.36 29.99
CA ILE A 78 -0.58 3.84 29.11
C ILE A 78 -0.54 4.52 27.73
N TYR A 79 -0.37 5.84 27.69
CA TYR A 79 -0.25 6.59 26.43
C TYR A 79 0.97 6.17 25.62
N ILE A 80 2.12 5.95 26.26
CA ILE A 80 3.35 5.50 25.60
C ILE A 80 3.14 4.11 24.98
N VAL A 81 2.56 3.17 25.73
CA VAL A 81 2.27 1.81 25.24
C VAL A 81 1.32 1.85 24.04
N LEU A 82 0.21 2.60 24.12
CA LEU A 82 -0.76 2.72 23.02
C LEU A 82 -0.15 3.38 21.77
N THR A 83 0.71 4.37 21.97
CA THR A 83 1.40 5.06 20.86
C THR A 83 2.39 4.13 20.18
N LEU A 84 3.17 3.38 20.96
CA LEU A 84 4.13 2.40 20.45
C LEU A 84 3.42 1.29 19.67
N ASP A 85 2.31 0.77 20.20
CA ASP A 85 1.46 -0.21 19.50
C ASP A 85 0.94 0.34 18.18
N SER A 86 0.42 1.57 18.15
CA SER A 86 -0.09 2.20 16.93
C SER A 86 0.98 2.29 15.85
N VAL A 87 2.19 2.72 16.23
CA VAL A 87 3.35 2.75 15.33
C VAL A 87 3.67 1.34 14.85
N PHE A 88 3.76 0.35 15.74
CA PHE A 88 4.05 -1.03 15.38
C PHE A 88 3.00 -1.61 14.41
N TYR A 89 1.71 -1.40 14.66
CA TYR A 89 0.63 -1.83 13.76
C TYR A 89 0.68 -1.13 12.41
N LEU A 90 1.06 0.15 12.36
CA LEU A 90 1.25 0.88 11.12
C LEU A 90 2.41 0.29 10.30
N LEU A 91 3.54 0.02 10.95
CA LEU A 91 4.70 -0.63 10.34
C LEU A 91 4.34 -2.00 9.78
N LEU A 92 3.61 -2.80 10.57
CA LEU A 92 3.20 -4.14 10.21
C LEU A 92 2.13 -4.13 9.10
N ALA A 93 1.26 -3.13 9.06
CA ALA A 93 0.31 -2.92 7.97
C ALA A 93 1.02 -2.57 6.65
N ILE A 94 2.02 -1.68 6.68
CA ILE A 94 2.86 -1.36 5.51
C ILE A 94 3.62 -2.60 5.05
N TYR A 95 4.16 -3.38 5.99
CA TYR A 95 4.86 -4.64 5.70
C TYR A 95 3.94 -5.61 4.96
N PHE A 96 2.74 -5.89 5.48
CA PHE A 96 1.83 -6.84 4.84
C PHE A 96 1.30 -6.36 3.48
N ASP A 97 1.00 -5.06 3.33
CA ASP A 97 0.55 -4.51 2.04
C ASP A 97 1.60 -4.65 0.92
N LYS A 98 2.89 -4.69 1.28
CA LYS A 98 4.00 -4.81 0.32
C LYS A 98 4.56 -6.21 0.16
N VAL A 99 4.42 -7.07 1.18
CA VAL A 99 4.86 -8.47 1.16
C VAL A 99 3.79 -9.41 0.59
N LEU A 100 2.51 -9.08 0.72
CA LEU A 100 1.40 -9.81 0.10
C LEU A 100 0.93 -9.02 -1.13
N PRO A 101 1.54 -9.21 -2.32
CA PRO A 101 1.09 -8.52 -3.51
C PRO A 101 -0.36 -8.90 -3.79
N GLY A 102 -1.23 -7.89 -3.89
CA GLY A 102 -2.54 -8.05 -4.51
C GLY A 102 -2.41 -8.57 -5.95
N LYS A 103 -3.54 -8.89 -6.59
CA LYS A 103 -3.62 -9.61 -7.89
C LYS A 103 -2.76 -9.01 -9.04
N TYR A 104 -2.26 -7.78 -8.93
CA TYR A 104 -1.43 -7.09 -9.94
C TYR A 104 -0.19 -6.36 -9.39
N GLY A 105 0.19 -6.58 -8.12
CA GLY A 105 1.32 -5.88 -7.49
C GLY A 105 2.67 -6.58 -7.70
N VAL A 106 3.74 -5.83 -7.97
CA VAL A 106 5.12 -6.36 -7.96
C VAL A 106 5.59 -6.46 -6.49
N PRO A 107 5.99 -7.64 -5.98
CA PRO A 107 6.43 -7.79 -4.59
C PRO A 107 7.71 -6.99 -4.33
N TYR A 108 7.71 -6.19 -3.26
CA TYR A 108 8.91 -5.50 -2.79
C TYR A 108 9.74 -6.44 -1.88
N PRO A 109 11.08 -6.34 -1.88
CA PRO A 109 11.93 -7.16 -1.03
C PRO A 109 11.72 -6.83 0.47
N PRO A 110 11.82 -7.82 1.37
CA PRO A 110 11.48 -7.68 2.79
C PRO A 110 12.32 -6.65 3.56
N THR A 111 13.49 -6.26 3.05
CA THR A 111 14.38 -5.25 3.66
C THR A 111 14.13 -3.82 3.18
N PHE A 112 13.03 -3.58 2.46
CA PHE A 112 12.70 -2.27 1.87
C PHE A 112 12.59 -1.12 2.89
N PHE A 113 12.13 -1.42 4.10
CA PHE A 113 11.89 -0.45 5.16
C PHE A 113 13.16 0.28 5.65
N LEU A 114 14.32 -0.37 5.53
CA LEU A 114 15.62 0.13 6.00
C LEU A 114 16.37 0.97 4.96
N ARG A 115 15.84 1.12 3.74
CA ARG A 115 16.50 1.91 2.69
C ARG A 115 16.06 3.38 2.78
N PRO A 116 16.97 4.34 3.03
CA PRO A 116 16.65 5.77 3.09
C PRO A 116 16.02 6.30 1.79
N SER A 117 16.32 5.67 0.65
CA SER A 117 15.74 5.97 -0.67
C SER A 117 14.23 5.75 -0.76
N TYR A 118 13.61 5.07 0.22
CA TYR A 118 12.16 4.90 0.28
C TYR A 118 11.46 6.08 0.95
N TRP A 119 11.97 6.49 2.12
CA TRP A 119 11.45 7.61 2.91
C TRP A 119 11.78 8.95 2.28
N PHE A 120 13.01 9.06 1.80
CA PHE A 120 13.49 10.19 1.03
C PHE A 120 13.56 9.74 -0.41
N LYS A 121 12.41 9.76 -1.10
CA LYS A 121 12.48 9.92 -2.54
C LYS A 121 13.16 11.27 -2.78
N PRO A 122 14.32 11.33 -3.45
CA PRO A 122 14.66 12.56 -4.13
C PRO A 122 13.46 12.87 -5.02
N ARG A 123 13.10 14.13 -5.12
CA ARG A 123 12.22 14.62 -6.19
C ARG A 123 12.98 14.49 -7.51
N SER A 124 13.34 13.27 -7.91
CA SER A 124 13.70 12.91 -9.27
C SER A 124 12.36 12.94 -10.02
N SER A 125 12.00 14.01 -10.74
CA SER A 125 12.75 14.52 -11.91
C SER A 125 13.40 13.33 -12.60
N GLY A 126 12.58 12.54 -13.29
CA GLY A 126 13.03 11.25 -13.82
C GLY A 126 12.03 10.10 -13.79
N TYR A 127 10.72 10.31 -14.00
CA TYR A 127 10.16 9.49 -15.08
C TYR A 127 11.07 9.81 -16.26
N MET A 128 11.73 8.81 -16.82
CA MET A 128 12.49 8.98 -18.06
C MET A 128 11.49 9.18 -19.21
N GLY A 129 10.63 10.19 -19.08
CA GLY A 129 10.19 10.98 -20.20
C GLY A 129 11.47 11.50 -20.82
N VAL A 130 11.82 10.88 -21.94
CA VAL A 130 12.72 11.46 -22.91
C VAL A 130 12.36 12.94 -23.00
N GLN A 131 13.31 13.81 -22.66
CA GLN A 131 13.19 15.24 -22.88
C GLN A 131 12.71 15.46 -24.31
N ALA A 132 11.46 15.91 -24.45
CA ALA A 132 11.03 16.64 -25.62
C ALA A 132 11.66 18.03 -25.49
N GLY A 133 12.92 18.12 -25.89
CA GLY A 133 13.67 19.35 -26.02
C GLY A 133 14.46 19.28 -27.31
N GLY A 134 13.90 19.85 -28.36
CA GLY A 134 14.46 19.86 -29.70
C GLY A 134 13.34 19.88 -30.72
N GLU A 135 13.01 21.09 -31.18
CA GLU A 135 12.29 21.32 -32.42
C GLU A 135 12.92 20.47 -33.53
N SER A 136 12.28 19.37 -33.88
CA SER A 136 12.51 18.72 -35.16
C SER A 136 11.17 18.22 -35.63
N ASN A 137 10.65 18.88 -36.67
CA ASN A 137 9.60 18.39 -37.56
C ASN A 137 9.97 16.98 -38.01
N HIS A 138 9.55 15.97 -37.27
CA HIS A 138 9.52 14.60 -37.74
C HIS A 138 8.06 14.19 -37.73
N ASP A 139 7.45 14.40 -38.89
CA ASP A 139 6.23 13.73 -39.30
C ASP A 139 6.31 12.26 -38.85
N PRO A 140 5.24 11.70 -38.25
CA PRO A 140 5.21 10.29 -37.95
C PRO A 140 5.50 9.57 -39.26
N VAL A 141 6.50 8.68 -39.25
CA VAL A 141 6.80 7.80 -40.39
C VAL A 141 5.49 7.12 -40.75
N LEU A 142 4.85 7.67 -41.78
CA LEU A 142 3.57 7.26 -42.29
C LEU A 142 3.85 5.91 -42.94
N SER A 143 3.77 4.85 -42.16
CA SER A 143 3.66 3.53 -42.74
C SER A 143 2.46 3.58 -43.68
N ASN A 144 2.64 3.17 -44.94
CA ASN A 144 1.68 3.23 -46.05
C ASN A 144 0.31 2.54 -45.79
N ASN A 145 0.01 2.15 -44.55
CA ASN A 145 -1.20 1.47 -44.10
C ASN A 145 -2.02 2.33 -43.10
N THR A 146 -1.83 3.64 -43.08
CA THR A 146 -2.55 4.55 -42.16
C THR A 146 -3.64 5.26 -42.93
N GLU A 147 -4.90 5.04 -42.56
CA GLU A 147 -6.01 5.81 -43.13
C GLU A 147 -5.91 7.28 -42.70
N PRO A 148 -6.24 8.23 -43.60
CA PRO A 148 -6.33 9.64 -43.24
C PRO A 148 -7.32 9.83 -42.10
N MET A 149 -6.97 10.68 -41.13
CA MET A 149 -7.84 10.97 -40.00
C MET A 149 -9.18 11.58 -40.47
N PRO A 150 -10.34 11.14 -39.93
CA PRO A 150 -11.62 11.74 -40.28
C PRO A 150 -11.69 13.21 -39.86
N PRO A 151 -12.24 14.12 -40.70
CA PRO A 151 -12.36 15.53 -40.37
C PRO A 151 -13.26 15.72 -39.13
N GLY A 152 -12.80 16.48 -38.14
CA GLY A 152 -13.52 16.76 -36.89
C GLY A 152 -12.93 16.16 -35.61
N PHE A 153 -11.82 15.42 -35.73
CA PHE A 153 -11.01 14.90 -34.62
C PHE A 153 -9.73 15.71 -34.36
N ASP A 154 -9.50 16.78 -35.14
CA ASP A 154 -8.38 17.70 -34.96
C ASP A 154 -8.41 18.30 -33.54
N GLY A 155 -7.36 18.01 -32.76
CA GLY A 155 -7.21 18.50 -31.39
C GLY A 155 -7.99 17.73 -30.32
N LYS A 156 -8.71 16.65 -30.66
CA LYS A 156 -9.45 15.80 -29.69
C LYS A 156 -8.68 14.54 -29.29
N GLU A 157 -7.36 14.63 -29.22
CA GLU A 157 -6.51 13.51 -28.82
C GLU A 157 -6.60 13.28 -27.32
N ALA A 158 -7.21 12.16 -26.91
CA ALA A 158 -7.32 11.77 -25.52
C ALA A 158 -6.03 11.11 -25.01
N ILE A 159 -5.36 10.31 -25.86
CA ILE A 159 -4.11 9.62 -25.52
C ILE A 159 -3.16 9.69 -26.72
N ARG A 160 -1.97 10.23 -26.51
CA ARG A 160 -0.88 10.29 -27.50
C ARG A 160 0.30 9.44 -27.03
N LEU A 161 0.58 8.35 -27.72
CA LEU A 161 1.75 7.50 -27.51
C LEU A 161 2.79 7.87 -28.56
N ASN A 162 3.99 8.26 -28.13
CA ASN A 162 5.09 8.62 -29.03
C ASN A 162 6.32 7.75 -28.72
N ASN A 163 6.73 6.94 -29.71
CA ASN A 163 7.96 6.12 -29.66
C ASN A 163 8.10 5.28 -28.38
N ILE A 164 7.01 4.66 -27.93
CA ILE A 164 6.98 3.86 -26.70
C ILE A 164 7.75 2.56 -26.90
N LYS A 165 8.73 2.32 -26.02
CA LYS A 165 9.55 1.09 -26.00
C LYS A 165 9.37 0.36 -24.68
N LYS A 166 9.16 -0.95 -24.74
CA LYS A 166 8.97 -1.80 -23.56
C LYS A 166 9.79 -3.07 -23.69
N ILE A 167 10.61 -3.33 -22.68
CA ILE A 167 11.48 -4.51 -22.64
C ILE A 167 11.24 -5.23 -21.32
N TYR A 168 10.89 -6.52 -21.40
CA TYR A 168 10.81 -7.41 -20.26
C TYR A 168 12.12 -8.19 -20.14
N LYS A 169 12.67 -8.21 -18.92
CA LYS A 169 13.83 -9.04 -18.58
C LYS A 169 13.36 -10.16 -17.66
N LYS A 170 13.49 -11.42 -18.07
CA LYS A 170 13.20 -12.59 -17.23
C LYS A 170 14.40 -13.53 -17.24
N LYS A 171 15.05 -13.67 -16.07
CA LYS A 171 16.31 -14.40 -15.88
C LYS A 171 17.35 -13.97 -16.92
N ASP A 172 17.50 -14.76 -17.98
CA ASP A 172 18.50 -14.61 -19.04
C ASP A 172 17.90 -14.18 -20.40
N LYS A 173 16.56 -14.09 -20.50
CA LYS A 173 15.88 -13.67 -21.73
C LYS A 173 15.44 -12.23 -21.64
N ARG A 174 15.93 -11.40 -22.57
CA ARG A 174 15.48 -10.03 -22.81
C ARG A 174 14.50 -10.04 -23.98
N THR A 175 13.22 -9.83 -23.69
CA THR A 175 12.17 -9.76 -24.71
C THR A 175 11.73 -8.31 -24.86
N GLU A 176 11.97 -7.74 -26.02
CA GLU A 176 11.42 -6.44 -26.40
C GLU A 176 9.98 -6.62 -26.86
N ALA A 177 9.03 -6.10 -26.08
CA ALA A 177 7.60 -6.22 -26.33
C ALA A 177 7.04 -5.06 -27.16
N LEU A 178 7.59 -3.85 -27.03
CA LEU A 178 7.22 -2.68 -27.85
C LEU A 178 8.49 -2.04 -28.42
N ARG A 179 8.49 -1.77 -29.73
CA ARG A 179 9.64 -1.28 -30.51
C ARG A 179 9.41 0.12 -31.08
N GLY A 180 9.09 1.09 -30.22
CA GLY A 180 8.83 2.46 -30.67
C GLY A 180 7.41 2.62 -31.21
N LEU A 181 6.42 2.20 -30.43
CA LEU A 181 5.00 2.35 -30.76
C LEU A 181 4.60 3.83 -30.69
N SER A 182 4.11 4.36 -31.80
CA SER A 182 3.43 5.66 -31.85
C SER A 182 1.97 5.47 -32.25
N LEU A 183 1.05 5.97 -31.44
CA LEU A 183 -0.40 5.79 -31.62
C LEU A 183 -1.16 6.94 -30.95
N ASN A 184 -2.13 7.50 -31.65
CA ASN A 184 -3.06 8.50 -31.11
C ASN A 184 -4.44 7.88 -30.96
N ILE A 185 -5.08 8.12 -29.81
CA ILE A 185 -6.45 7.69 -29.48
C ILE A 185 -7.25 8.95 -29.22
N TYR A 186 -8.42 9.05 -29.86
CA TYR A 186 -9.25 10.24 -29.83
C TYR A 186 -10.48 10.07 -28.95
N GLU A 187 -10.97 11.19 -28.40
CA GLU A 187 -12.17 11.21 -27.58
C GLU A 187 -13.42 10.82 -28.39
N GLY A 188 -14.23 9.91 -27.86
CA GLY A 188 -15.43 9.41 -28.54
C GLY A 188 -15.16 8.34 -29.60
N GLN A 189 -13.91 7.92 -29.82
CA GLN A 189 -13.56 6.82 -30.71
C GLN A 189 -13.33 5.51 -29.96
N ILE A 190 -13.95 4.43 -30.43
CA ILE A 190 -13.62 3.07 -29.97
C ILE A 190 -12.38 2.61 -30.74
N THR A 191 -11.24 2.50 -30.05
CA THR A 191 -9.99 1.99 -30.63
C THR A 191 -9.78 0.53 -30.20
N ALA A 192 -9.62 -0.38 -31.15
CA ALA A 192 -9.35 -1.80 -30.89
C ALA A 192 -7.90 -2.17 -31.28
N LEU A 193 -7.17 -2.78 -30.35
CA LEU A 193 -5.81 -3.30 -30.59
C LEU A 193 -5.87 -4.78 -30.98
N LEU A 194 -5.60 -5.08 -32.24
CA LEU A 194 -5.66 -6.43 -32.81
C LEU A 194 -4.27 -6.94 -33.21
N GLY A 195 -4.06 -8.25 -33.13
CA GLY A 195 -2.82 -8.89 -33.55
C GLY A 195 -2.68 -10.32 -33.04
N HIS A 196 -1.66 -11.04 -33.47
CA HIS A 196 -1.40 -12.42 -33.03
C HIS A 196 -0.93 -12.48 -31.55
N SER A 197 -1.10 -13.63 -30.91
CA SER A 197 -0.54 -13.86 -29.56
C SER A 197 0.97 -13.62 -29.55
N GLY A 198 1.46 -12.83 -28.58
CA GLY A 198 2.88 -12.47 -28.47
C GLY A 198 3.31 -11.19 -29.18
N CYS A 199 2.43 -10.47 -29.89
CA CYS A 199 2.77 -9.22 -30.57
C CYS A 199 2.83 -7.96 -29.67
N GLY A 200 2.71 -8.11 -28.34
CA GLY A 200 2.85 -6.98 -27.40
C GLY A 200 1.54 -6.27 -27.00
N LYS A 201 0.35 -6.79 -27.32
CA LYS A 201 -0.94 -6.17 -26.94
C LYS A 201 -1.15 -5.95 -25.43
N THR A 202 -0.57 -6.82 -24.59
CA THR A 202 -0.71 -6.79 -23.12
C THR A 202 0.47 -6.09 -22.43
N ALA A 203 1.43 -5.58 -23.21
CA ALA A 203 2.67 -5.00 -22.70
C ALA A 203 2.50 -3.53 -22.29
#